data_AF-G2TRU4-F1
#
_entry.id   AF-G2TRU4-F1
#
_cell.length_a   1.000
_cell.length_b   1.000
_cell.length_c   1.000
_cell.angle_alpha   90.00
_cell.angle_beta   90.00
_cell.angle_gamma   90.00
#
_symmetry.space_group_name_H-M   'P 1'
#
loop_
_entity.id
_entity.type
_entity.pdbx_description
1 polymer ?
#
loop_
_entity_poly.entity_id
_entity_poly.type
_entity_poly.pdbx_seq_one_letter_code
_entity_poly.pdbx_strand_id
1 'polypeptide(L)' 'MSQKSHKEKLEKPAYKCMKQYICEKVSAHENDVVCITVQRFFQVVDGHMKEVRPMSNQIGLQSGPVVEKN' A
#
# COMPACT_ATOMS: atom_id res chain seq x y z
N MET A 1 23.04 27.28 -14.66
CA MET A 1 23.45 26.28 -13.65
C MET A 1 22.76 26.58 -12.33
N SER A 2 21.83 25.72 -11.91
CA SER A 2 21.53 25.37 -10.50
C SER A 2 20.16 24.68 -10.47
N GLN A 3 20.15 23.38 -10.77
CA GLN A 3 19.12 22.50 -10.23
C GLN A 3 19.42 22.39 -8.73
N LYS A 4 18.82 23.26 -7.92
CA LYS A 4 18.78 23.05 -6.47
C LYS A 4 17.90 21.83 -6.24
N SER A 5 18.53 20.67 -6.20
CA SER A 5 17.96 19.46 -5.63
C SER A 5 17.52 19.84 -4.21
N HIS A 6 16.22 20.06 -4.04
CA HIS A 6 15.61 20.15 -2.72
C HIS A 6 15.79 18.78 -2.08
N LYS A 7 16.96 18.54 -1.49
CA LYS A 7 17.09 17.68 -0.33
C LYS A 7 16.36 18.41 0.80
N GLU A 8 15.03 18.42 0.73
CA GLU A 8 14.23 18.55 1.93
C GLU A 8 14.70 17.41 2.83
N LYS A 9 15.49 17.75 3.85
CA LYS A 9 15.67 16.87 4.99
C LYS A 9 14.28 16.68 5.57
N LEU A 10 13.57 15.66 5.10
CA LEU A 10 12.34 15.19 5.71
C LEU A 10 12.74 14.73 7.12
N GLU A 11 12.55 15.60 8.12
CA GLU A 11 12.84 15.33 9.54
C GLU A 11 12.03 14.14 10.07
N LYS A 12 10.99 13.74 9.35
CA LYS A 12 10.16 12.58 9.64
C LYS A 12 10.15 11.65 8.44
N PRO A 13 10.19 10.32 8.65
CA PRO A 13 9.98 9.38 7.56
C PRO A 13 8.66 9.69 6.87
N ALA A 14 8.71 10.00 5.57
CA ALA A 14 7.53 10.15 4.75
C ALA A 14 7.01 8.76 4.39
N TYR A 15 5.72 8.51 4.60
CA TYR A 15 5.06 7.28 4.17
C TYR A 15 4.03 7.59 3.10
N LYS A 16 3.86 6.66 2.16
CA LYS A 16 2.80 6.67 1.16
C LYS A 16 2.05 5.35 1.23
N CYS A 17 0.72 5.43 1.26
CA CYS A 17 -0.13 4.28 1.04
C CYS A 17 -0.57 4.29 -0.44
N MET A 18 -0.40 3.16 -1.12
CA MET A 18 -0.87 2.97 -2.49
C MET A 18 -1.90 1.86 -2.51
N LYS A 19 -2.96 2.07 -3.30
CA LYS A 19 -3.97 1.06 -3.58
C LYS A 19 -3.68 0.48 -4.96
N GLN A 20 -3.46 -0.83 -5.04
CA GLN A 20 -3.28 -1.57 -6.28
C GLN A 20 -4.46 -2.50 -6.49
N TYR A 21 -4.99 -2.53 -7.71
CA TYR A 21 -5.99 -3.51 -8.12
C TYR A 21 -5.29 -4.60 -8.91
N ILE A 22 -5.48 -5.85 -8.51
CA ILE A 22 -4.95 -7.02 -9.21
C ILE A 22 -6.14 -7.84 -9.64
N CYS A 23 -6.25 -8.09 -10.94
CA CYS A 23 -7.32 -8.88 -11.53
C CYS A 23 -6.71 -10.07 -12.27
N GLU A 24 -7.17 -11.27 -11.95
CA GLU A 24 -6.72 -12.51 -12.58
C GLU A 24 -7.94 -13.28 -13.10
N LYS A 25 -7.79 -13.97 -14.24
CA LYS A 25 -8.81 -14.89 -14.73
C LYS A 25 -8.85 -16.13 -13.84
N VAL A 26 -10.04 -16.54 -13.44
CA VAL A 26 -10.24 -17.73 -12.59
C VAL A 26 -9.94 -19.02 -13.37
N SER A 27 -10.28 -19.04 -14.65
CA SER A 27 -9.99 -20.16 -15.55
C SER A 27 -9.64 -19.67 -16.95
N ALA A 28 -9.00 -20.52 -17.76
CA ALA A 28 -8.57 -20.15 -19.12
C ALA A 28 -9.73 -20.03 -20.12
N HIS A 29 -10.85 -20.73 -19.84
CA HIS A 29 -11.97 -20.89 -20.75
C HIS A 29 -13.18 -20.05 -20.38
N GLU A 30 -13.26 -19.55 -19.14
CA GLU A 30 -14.35 -18.69 -18.69
C GLU A 30 -13.93 -17.22 -18.74
N ASN A 31 -14.92 -16.33 -18.75
CA ASN A 31 -14.70 -14.88 -18.68
C ASN A 31 -14.64 -14.37 -17.24
N ASP A 32 -14.60 -15.29 -16.27
CA ASP A 32 -14.63 -14.95 -14.85
C ASP A 32 -13.28 -14.39 -14.42
N VAL A 33 -13.32 -13.18 -13.84
CA VAL A 33 -12.17 -12.46 -13.33
C VAL A 33 -12.38 -12.21 -11.85
N VAL A 34 -11.40 -12.59 -11.04
CA VAL A 34 -11.34 -12.19 -9.63
C VAL A 34 -10.42 -10.99 -9.52
N CYS A 35 -10.95 -9.90 -8.97
CA CYS A 35 -10.18 -8.71 -8.66
C CYS A 35 -10.01 -8.57 -7.15
N ILE A 36 -8.78 -8.39 -6.70
CA ILE A 36 -8.45 -8.03 -5.32
C ILE A 36 -7.88 -6.62 -5.27
N THR A 37 -8.14 -5.92 -4.18
CA THR A 37 -7.54 -4.61 -3.88
C THR A 37 -6.48 -4.79 -2.81
N VAL A 38 -5.23 -4.48 -3.12
CA VAL A 38 -4.11 -4.55 -2.19
C VAL A 38 -3.72 -3.13 -1.77
N GLN A 39 -3.75 -2.86 -0.47
CA GLN A 39 -3.15 -1.65 0.09
C GLN A 39 -1.72 -1.94 0.50
N ARG A 40 -0.79 -1.16 -0.04
CA ARG A 40 0.65 -1.30 0.24
C ARG A 40 1.18 0.00 0.83
N PHE A 41 1.93 -0.11 1.91
CA PHE A 41 2.58 1.03 2.56
C PHE A 41 4.02 1.09 2.11
N PHE A 42 4.49 2.28 1.79
CA PHE A 42 5.86 2.54 1.37
C PHE A 42 6.46 3.62 2.23
N GLN A 43 7.70 3.42 2.67
CA GLN A 43 8.52 4.47 3.22
C GLN A 43 9.26 5.15 2.06
N VAL A 44 9.22 6.47 2.03
CA VAL A 44 10.01 7.29 1.11
C VAL A 44 11.35 7.56 1.77
N VAL A 45 12.43 7.03 1.18
CA VAL A 45 13.82 7.20 1.63
C VAL A 45 14.63 7.70 0.45
N ASP A 46 15.26 8.87 0.59
CA ASP A 46 16.13 9.45 -0.44
C ASP A 46 15.52 9.49 -1.86
N GLY A 47 14.21 9.77 -1.96
CA GLY A 47 13.48 9.82 -3.23
C GLY A 47 13.03 8.46 -3.78
N HIS A 48 13.40 7.36 -3.13
CA HIS A 48 12.96 6.01 -3.47
C HIS A 48 11.82 5.54 -2.57
N MET A 49 10.95 4.67 -3.08
CA MET A 49 9.89 4.02 -2.30
C MET A 49 10.30 2.60 -1.92
N LYS A 50 10.36 2.30 -0.62
CA LYS A 50 10.57 0.95 -0.10
C LYS A 50 9.29 0.44 0.55
N GLU A 51 8.79 -0.72 0.11
CA GLU A 51 7.60 -1.33 0.70
C GLU A 51 7.84 -1.68 2.18
N VAL A 52 6.96 -1.21 3.05
CA VAL A 52 6.95 -1.48 4.48
C VAL A 52 6.09 -2.71 4.70
N ARG A 53 6.70 -3.79 5.20
CA ARG A 53 5.94 -4.94 5.67
C ARG A 53 5.36 -4.61 7.05
N PRO A 54 4.09 -4.92 7.33
CA PRO A 54 3.57 -4.82 8.68
C PRO A 54 4.45 -5.65 9.61
N MET A 55 4.87 -5.09 10.74
CA MET A 55 5.58 -5.86 11.76
C MET A 55 4.62 -6.92 12.29
N SER A 56 4.95 -8.20 12.12
CA SER A 56 4.06 -9.32 12.46
C SER A 56 3.72 -9.44 13.95
N ASN A 57 4.28 -8.59 14.83
CA ASN A 57 4.33 -8.91 16.25
C ASN A 57 3.48 -8.02 17.17
N GLN A 58 2.88 -6.92 16.72
CA GLN A 58 1.94 -6.14 17.54
C GLN A 58 0.96 -5.36 16.65
N ILE A 59 -0.17 -5.97 16.29
CA ILE A 59 -1.51 -5.36 16.16
C ILE A 59 -2.41 -6.53 15.81
N GLY A 60 -3.18 -6.97 16.81
CA GLY A 60 -4.31 -7.85 16.57
C GLY A 60 -5.28 -7.16 15.63
N LEU A 61 -5.43 -7.70 14.41
CA LEU A 61 -6.65 -7.49 13.66
C LEU A 61 -7.78 -8.16 14.46
N GLN A 62 -8.42 -7.39 15.33
CA GLN A 62 -9.86 -7.54 15.53
C GLN A 62 -10.53 -7.03 14.26
N SER A 63 -10.48 -7.82 13.18
CA SER A 63 -11.45 -7.71 12.09
C SER A 63 -12.76 -8.31 12.59
N GLY A 64 -13.40 -7.62 13.55
CA GLY A 64 -14.83 -7.77 13.77
C GLY A 64 -15.57 -7.08 12.63
N PRO A 65 -16.70 -7.63 12.13
CA PRO A 65 -17.47 -6.98 11.08
C PRO A 65 -17.92 -5.60 11.55
N VAL A 66 -17.70 -4.58 10.71
CA VAL A 66 -18.34 -3.27 10.86
C VAL A 66 -19.83 -3.50 10.62
N VAL A 67 -20.60 -3.59 11.71
CA VAL A 67 -22.06 -3.55 11.64
C VAL A 67 -22.41 -2.10 11.32
N GLU A 68 -22.70 -1.83 10.05
CA GLU A 68 -23.34 -0.60 9.60
C GLU A 68 -24.76 -0.59 10.18
N LYS A 69 -24.96 0.17 11.26
CA LYS A 69 -26.30 0.46 11.79
C LYS A 69 -26.89 1.60 10.96
N ASN A 70 -27.91 1.28 10.15
CA ASN A 70 -29.00 2.21 9.85
C ASN A 70 -30.14 1.99 10.83
#